data_AF-A0A972BNN5-F1
#
_entry.id   AF-A0A972BNN5-F1
#
_cell.length_a   1.000
_cell.length_b   1.000
_cell.length_c   1.000
_cell.angle_alpha   90.00
_cell.angle_beta   90.00
_cell.angle_gamma   90.00
#
_symmetry.space_group_name_H-M   'P 1'
#
loop_
_entity.id
_entity.type
_entity.pdbx_description
1 polymer ?
#
loop_
_entity_poly.entity_id
_entity_poly.type
_entity_poly.pdbx_seq_one_letter_code
_entity_poly.pdbx_strand_id
1 'polypeptide(L)'
;MSPSRTRLRGRILRKIHSEDTRPLAGVQRFALRIFLDLSLESESLSDFHSLCVLVPEICLNAQTSLYLRNKAGQWVLRRTTLGAQIKNFVLPASIQDFATCSYPGEDFCIFPIINPDAAELRMIGLFCVHHHVHAQEQNFYVQFCDKIAHLMLLKETVRSNKKRLAFINTLVRDIGHNIIVPNMHFKLLFLRMEKTLDVLRQKIDRFSPDISEVEDVVLKRMLPPLVTDLHEQLRGIMSRFQQSSLFLESLLRRSHFEKGHYDLALRPCKFKSQIIEPQLNRFRVFLLEQGIAVQIAPDVHIDRDIRLDADVGLMSQVFAN
;
A
#
# COMPACT_ATOMS: atom_id res chain seq x y z
N MET A 1 29.49 -23.14 -5.88
CA MET A 1 28.19 -22.59 -6.32
C MET A 1 27.24 -22.53 -5.14
N SER A 2 26.28 -21.60 -5.08
CA SER A 2 25.33 -21.52 -3.96
C SER A 2 24.26 -22.64 -4.03
N PRO A 3 23.70 -23.09 -2.90
CA PRO A 3 22.71 -24.19 -2.86
C PRO A 3 21.49 -23.96 -3.77
N SER A 4 21.01 -22.70 -3.85
CA SER A 4 19.89 -22.35 -4.74
C SER A 4 20.23 -22.55 -6.23
N ARG A 5 21.48 -22.26 -6.65
CA ARG A 5 21.90 -22.46 -8.05
C ARG A 5 21.96 -23.93 -8.43
N THR A 6 22.44 -24.80 -7.53
CA THR A 6 22.45 -26.25 -7.76
C THR A 6 21.03 -26.78 -7.94
N ARG A 7 20.08 -26.31 -7.13
CA ARG A 7 18.65 -26.64 -7.26
C ARG A 7 18.06 -26.15 -8.59
N LEU A 8 18.35 -24.90 -9.00
CA LEU A 8 17.87 -24.35 -10.28
C LEU A 8 18.46 -25.10 -11.46
N ARG A 9 19.75 -25.45 -11.44
CA ARG A 9 20.40 -26.28 -12.46
C ARG A 9 19.70 -27.63 -12.58
N GLY A 10 19.41 -28.30 -11.46
CA GLY A 10 18.65 -29.54 -11.45
C GLY A 10 17.22 -29.40 -11.96
N ARG A 11 16.55 -28.25 -11.77
CA ARG A 11 15.24 -27.96 -12.38
C ARG A 11 15.31 -27.79 -13.88
N ILE A 12 16.30 -27.04 -14.38
CA ILE A 12 16.53 -26.86 -15.81
C ILE A 12 16.77 -28.22 -16.47
N LEU A 13 17.68 -29.03 -15.91
CA LEU A 13 17.96 -30.37 -16.42
C LEU A 13 16.71 -31.25 -16.43
N ARG A 14 15.91 -31.26 -15.35
CA ARG A 14 14.65 -32.01 -15.33
C ARG A 14 13.67 -31.57 -16.42
N LYS A 15 13.50 -30.25 -16.65
CA LYS A 15 12.67 -29.75 -17.75
C LYS A 15 13.20 -30.18 -19.12
N ILE A 16 14.52 -30.23 -19.29
CA ILE A 16 15.14 -30.72 -20.51
C ILE A 16 14.83 -32.21 -20.75
N HIS A 17 14.86 -33.03 -19.69
CA HIS A 17 14.59 -34.47 -19.80
C HIS A 17 13.10 -34.81 -19.92
N SER A 18 12.19 -33.94 -19.45
CA SER A 18 10.75 -34.16 -19.58
C SER A 18 10.19 -33.80 -20.95
N GLU A 19 10.87 -32.93 -21.71
CA GLU A 19 10.49 -32.59 -23.09
C GLU A 19 11.29 -33.48 -24.05
N ASP A 20 10.78 -34.70 -24.30
CA ASP A 20 11.37 -35.80 -25.09
C ASP A 20 11.68 -35.48 -26.57
N THR A 21 11.51 -34.22 -27.00
CA THR A 21 11.80 -33.79 -28.37
C THR A 21 12.60 -32.49 -28.35
N ARG A 22 13.94 -32.59 -28.26
CA ARG A 22 14.82 -31.49 -28.71
C ARG A 22 14.59 -31.36 -30.23
N PRO A 23 13.98 -30.28 -30.74
CA PRO A 23 14.00 -30.08 -32.18
C PRO A 23 15.45 -29.76 -32.55
N LEU A 24 16.08 -30.60 -33.38
CA LEU A 24 17.42 -30.29 -33.93
C LEU A 24 17.45 -28.90 -34.60
N ALA A 25 16.30 -28.42 -35.07
CA ALA A 25 16.06 -27.06 -35.53
C ALA A 25 15.25 -26.25 -34.48
N GLY A 26 15.88 -25.84 -33.38
CA GLY A 26 15.17 -24.99 -32.40
C GLY A 26 15.76 -24.80 -31.00
N VAL A 27 17.04 -25.11 -30.77
CA VAL A 27 17.65 -25.04 -29.42
C VAL A 27 17.47 -23.68 -28.75
N GLN A 28 17.56 -22.58 -29.52
CA GLN A 28 17.30 -21.22 -29.04
C GLN A 28 15.84 -21.01 -28.58
N ARG A 29 14.86 -21.46 -29.36
CA ARG A 29 13.43 -21.36 -28.97
C ARG A 29 13.13 -22.20 -27.74
N PHE A 30 13.72 -23.38 -27.65
CA PHE A 30 13.62 -24.25 -26.49
C PHE A 30 14.22 -23.61 -25.23
N ALA A 31 15.42 -23.02 -25.34
CA ALA A 31 16.04 -22.26 -24.25
C ALA A 31 15.15 -21.10 -23.79
N LEU A 32 14.55 -20.36 -24.72
CA LEU A 32 13.65 -19.25 -24.40
C LEU A 32 12.40 -19.73 -23.65
N ARG A 33 11.80 -20.85 -24.07
CA ARG A 33 10.64 -21.45 -23.40
C ARG A 33 10.97 -21.86 -21.97
N ILE A 34 12.06 -22.60 -21.77
CA ILE A 34 12.53 -23.00 -20.44
C ILE A 34 12.77 -21.77 -19.55
N PHE A 35 13.41 -20.73 -20.11
CA PHE A 35 13.64 -19.48 -19.39
C PHE A 35 12.34 -18.82 -18.96
N LEU A 36 11.35 -18.68 -19.86
CA LEU A 36 10.06 -18.06 -19.56
C LEU A 36 9.33 -18.84 -18.47
N ASP A 37 9.18 -20.15 -18.61
CA ASP A 37 8.44 -20.97 -17.64
C ASP A 37 9.07 -20.92 -16.25
N LEU A 38 10.38 -21.17 -16.16
CA LEU A 38 11.08 -21.17 -14.86
C LEU A 38 11.14 -19.78 -14.25
N SER A 39 11.21 -18.74 -15.08
CA SER A 39 11.17 -17.36 -14.61
C SER A 39 9.81 -17.04 -14.03
N LEU A 40 8.70 -17.43 -14.66
CA LEU A 40 7.34 -17.23 -14.12
C LEU A 40 7.12 -18.01 -12.81
N GLU A 41 7.63 -19.24 -12.71
CA GLU A 41 7.56 -20.06 -11.49
C GLU A 41 8.44 -19.53 -10.33
N SER A 42 9.41 -18.66 -10.61
CA SER A 42 10.35 -18.16 -9.59
C SER A 42 9.83 -16.91 -8.87
N GLU A 43 9.65 -16.98 -7.54
CA GLU A 43 9.24 -15.79 -6.76
C GLU A 43 10.40 -14.85 -6.43
N SER A 44 11.64 -15.38 -6.36
CA SER A 44 12.81 -14.62 -5.94
C SER A 44 13.54 -13.98 -7.11
N LEU A 45 13.83 -12.67 -7.00
CA LEU A 45 14.70 -11.97 -7.95
C LEU A 45 16.10 -12.60 -8.05
N SER A 46 16.61 -13.16 -6.95
CA SER A 46 17.91 -13.85 -6.97
C SER A 46 17.89 -15.10 -7.86
N ASP A 47 16.80 -15.85 -7.81
CA ASP A 47 16.64 -17.05 -8.63
C ASP A 47 16.42 -16.66 -10.09
N PHE A 48 15.60 -15.64 -10.36
CA PHE A 48 15.44 -15.03 -11.69
C PHE A 48 16.78 -14.59 -12.30
N HIS A 49 17.59 -13.78 -11.60
CA HIS A 49 18.91 -13.37 -12.10
C HIS A 49 19.81 -14.57 -12.40
N SER A 50 19.67 -15.66 -11.63
CA SER A 50 20.44 -16.88 -11.85
C SER A 50 19.96 -17.62 -13.09
N LEU A 51 18.64 -17.65 -13.35
CA LEU A 51 18.07 -18.23 -14.58
C LEU A 51 18.53 -17.47 -15.83
N CYS A 52 18.65 -16.14 -15.78
CA CYS A 52 19.14 -15.34 -16.91
C CYS A 52 20.49 -15.81 -17.43
N VAL A 53 21.39 -16.30 -16.56
CA VAL A 53 22.73 -16.76 -16.96
C VAL A 53 22.84 -18.29 -17.06
N LEU A 54 22.08 -19.05 -16.26
CA LEU A 54 22.14 -20.51 -16.25
C LEU A 54 21.44 -21.14 -17.46
N VAL A 55 20.36 -20.53 -17.97
CA VAL A 55 19.64 -21.09 -19.12
C VAL A 55 20.51 -21.04 -20.39
N PRO A 56 21.15 -19.92 -20.75
CA PRO A 56 22.12 -19.88 -21.85
C PRO A 56 23.30 -20.83 -21.64
N GLU A 57 23.82 -20.94 -20.41
CA GLU A 57 24.93 -21.86 -20.10
C GLU A 57 24.54 -23.33 -20.36
N ILE A 58 23.38 -23.77 -19.89
CA ILE A 58 22.99 -25.18 -19.94
C ILE A 58 22.41 -25.56 -21.31
N CYS A 59 21.64 -24.67 -21.93
CA CYS A 59 20.93 -24.98 -23.19
C CYS A 59 21.78 -24.67 -24.42
N LEU A 60 22.64 -23.65 -24.37
CA LEU A 60 23.40 -23.14 -25.51
C LEU A 60 24.91 -23.26 -25.31
N ASN A 61 25.37 -23.81 -24.18
CA ASN A 61 26.79 -23.84 -23.80
C ASN A 61 27.44 -22.45 -23.79
N ALA A 62 26.65 -21.40 -23.53
CA ALA A 62 27.08 -20.02 -23.57
C ALA A 62 27.45 -19.51 -22.17
N GLN A 63 28.70 -19.11 -21.98
CA GLN A 63 29.11 -18.41 -20.77
C GLN A 63 28.59 -16.97 -20.81
N THR A 64 27.88 -16.56 -19.77
CA THR A 64 27.17 -15.28 -19.75
C THR A 64 27.29 -14.58 -18.40
N SER A 65 27.10 -13.26 -18.41
CA SER A 65 27.13 -12.42 -17.22
C SER A 65 26.05 -11.35 -17.27
N LEU A 66 25.36 -11.19 -16.16
CA LEU A 66 24.30 -10.20 -15.99
C LEU A 66 24.79 -9.09 -15.07
N TYR A 67 24.83 -7.88 -15.59
CA TYR A 67 25.09 -6.66 -14.84
C TYR A 67 23.79 -5.87 -14.73
N LEU A 68 23.50 -5.35 -13.53
CA LEU A 68 22.37 -4.46 -13.30
C LEU A 68 22.85 -3.16 -12.66
N ARG A 69 22.14 -2.07 -12.92
CA ARG A 69 22.43 -0.79 -12.31
C ARG A 69 22.09 -0.79 -10.82
N ASN A 70 22.97 -0.24 -9.99
CA ASN A 70 22.67 0.01 -8.58
C ASN A 70 21.93 1.35 -8.41
N LYS A 71 21.51 1.67 -7.18
CA LYS A 71 20.84 2.95 -6.87
C LYS A 71 21.73 4.18 -7.13
N ALA A 72 23.05 4.01 -7.07
CA ALA A 72 24.05 5.04 -7.36
C ALA A 72 24.36 5.19 -8.86
N GLY A 73 23.67 4.44 -9.72
CA GLY A 73 23.85 4.52 -11.17
C GLY A 73 25.01 3.70 -11.73
N GLN A 74 25.74 2.93 -10.92
CA GLN A 74 26.89 2.12 -11.35
C GLN A 74 26.49 0.71 -11.78
N TRP A 75 27.21 0.14 -12.75
CA TRP A 75 27.05 -1.24 -13.18
C TRP A 75 27.60 -2.22 -12.14
N VAL A 76 26.76 -3.12 -11.65
CA VAL A 76 27.15 -4.14 -10.67
C VAL A 76 26.89 -5.52 -11.25
N LEU A 77 27.92 -6.37 -11.25
CA LEU A 77 27.79 -7.77 -11.61
C LEU A 77 26.82 -8.45 -10.65
N ARG A 78 25.69 -8.94 -11.17
CA ARG A 78 24.70 -9.66 -10.37
C ARG A 78 24.92 -11.15 -10.41
N ARG A 79 25.12 -11.72 -11.60
CA ARG A 79 25.31 -13.16 -11.80
C ARG A 79 26.24 -13.42 -12.97
N THR A 80 26.97 -14.52 -12.90
CA THR A 80 27.89 -14.97 -13.96
C THR A 80 28.04 -16.49 -13.96
N THR A 81 28.36 -17.02 -15.13
CA THR A 81 28.80 -18.40 -15.36
C THR A 81 30.27 -18.51 -15.78
N LEU A 82 30.96 -17.36 -15.98
CA LEU A 82 32.38 -17.25 -16.37
C LEU A 82 33.37 -17.70 -15.26
N GLY A 83 32.89 -17.97 -14.04
CA GLY A 83 33.73 -18.45 -12.94
C GLY A 83 34.80 -17.43 -12.52
N ALA A 84 36.03 -17.90 -12.27
CA ALA A 84 37.15 -17.07 -11.78
C ALA A 84 37.70 -16.07 -12.81
N GLN A 85 37.42 -16.29 -14.11
CA GLN A 85 37.91 -15.46 -15.22
C GLN A 85 37.24 -14.08 -15.26
N ILE A 86 36.14 -13.87 -14.52
CA ILE A 86 35.46 -12.56 -14.50
C ILE A 86 36.28 -11.43 -13.89
N LYS A 87 37.30 -11.75 -13.08
CA LYS A 87 38.18 -10.74 -12.49
C LYS A 87 38.95 -9.92 -13.54
N ASN A 88 39.10 -10.46 -14.74
CA ASN A 88 39.84 -9.83 -15.83
C ASN A 88 38.90 -9.15 -16.86
N PHE A 89 37.59 -9.33 -16.74
CA PHE A 89 36.64 -8.71 -17.65
C PHE A 89 36.27 -7.31 -17.16
N VAL A 90 36.68 -6.30 -17.91
CA VAL A 90 36.33 -4.90 -17.67
C VAL A 90 35.28 -4.48 -18.69
N LEU A 91 34.17 -3.93 -18.20
CA LEU A 91 33.14 -3.35 -19.07
C LEU A 91 33.75 -2.19 -19.88
N PRO A 92 33.53 -2.14 -21.21
CA PRO A 92 33.96 -1.01 -22.01
C PRO A 92 33.41 0.31 -21.47
N ALA A 93 34.29 1.32 -21.33
CA ALA A 93 33.90 2.66 -20.84
C ALA A 93 32.96 3.41 -21.80
N SER A 94 32.83 2.94 -23.05
CA SER A 94 32.05 3.55 -24.13
C SER A 94 30.57 3.15 -24.16
N ILE A 95 30.09 2.34 -23.21
CA ILE A 95 28.67 1.97 -23.15
C ILE A 95 27.88 3.21 -22.72
N GLN A 96 27.21 3.83 -23.68
CA GLN A 96 26.34 4.98 -23.44
C GLN A 96 24.99 4.51 -22.89
N ASP A 97 24.41 5.30 -21.98
CA ASP A 97 23.16 4.98 -21.26
C ASP A 97 21.91 4.79 -22.16
N PHE A 98 22.02 5.12 -23.46
CA PHE A 98 20.92 5.12 -24.44
C PHE A 98 21.13 4.18 -25.64
N ALA A 99 22.21 3.41 -25.68
CA ALA A 99 22.44 2.54 -26.82
C ALA A 99 21.48 1.35 -26.83
N THR A 100 20.77 1.20 -27.94
CA THR A 100 19.85 0.09 -28.21
C THR A 100 20.52 -1.06 -28.95
N CYS A 101 21.74 -0.85 -29.44
CA CYS A 101 22.48 -1.83 -30.22
C CYS A 101 23.35 -2.73 -29.34
N SER A 102 23.58 -3.95 -29.82
CA SER A 102 24.60 -4.83 -29.24
C SER A 102 26.01 -4.29 -29.49
N TYR A 103 26.90 -4.47 -28.53
CA TYR A 103 28.31 -4.11 -28.64
C TYR A 103 29.16 -5.37 -28.85
N PRO A 104 29.61 -5.65 -30.08
CA PRO A 104 30.53 -6.74 -30.35
C PRO A 104 31.96 -6.37 -29.93
N GLY A 105 32.61 -7.23 -29.16
CA GLY A 105 34.06 -7.27 -28.95
C GLY A 105 34.66 -8.50 -29.64
N GLU A 106 35.98 -8.66 -29.54
CA GLU A 106 36.69 -9.79 -30.16
C GLU A 106 36.22 -11.14 -29.57
N ASP A 107 36.13 -11.23 -28.24
CA ASP A 107 35.78 -12.47 -27.51
C ASP A 107 34.48 -12.36 -26.70
N PHE A 108 33.71 -11.30 -26.88
CA PHE A 108 32.46 -11.09 -26.15
C PHE A 108 31.45 -10.27 -26.95
N CYS A 109 30.18 -10.37 -26.60
CA CYS A 109 29.14 -9.50 -27.10
C CYS A 109 28.25 -9.02 -25.96
N ILE A 110 27.96 -7.71 -25.91
CA ILE A 110 27.12 -7.11 -24.87
C ILE A 110 25.79 -6.72 -25.47
N PHE A 111 24.71 -7.16 -24.83
CA PHE A 111 23.34 -6.84 -25.20
C PHE A 111 22.72 -5.96 -24.10
N PRO A 112 22.25 -4.74 -24.45
CA PRO A 112 21.59 -3.88 -23.47
C PRO A 112 20.22 -4.44 -23.09
N ILE A 113 19.87 -4.33 -21.81
CA ILE A 113 18.53 -4.63 -21.29
C ILE A 113 17.87 -3.27 -21.03
N ILE A 114 16.84 -2.96 -21.79
CA ILE A 114 16.17 -1.66 -21.78
C ILE A 114 14.81 -1.77 -21.12
N ASN A 115 14.46 -0.79 -20.29
CA ASN A 115 13.15 -0.74 -19.66
C ASN A 115 12.04 -0.54 -20.72
N PRO A 116 11.07 -1.45 -20.83
CA PRO A 116 10.01 -1.36 -21.84
C PRO A 116 8.97 -0.25 -21.56
N ASP A 117 8.80 0.18 -20.30
CA ASP A 117 7.73 1.10 -19.88
C ASP A 117 8.18 2.57 -19.73
N ALA A 118 9.47 2.85 -19.86
CA ALA A 118 9.97 4.20 -19.60
C ALA A 118 9.73 5.11 -20.82
N ALA A 119 9.08 6.26 -20.60
CA ALA A 119 8.91 7.33 -21.60
C ALA A 119 10.25 7.80 -22.22
N GLU A 120 11.35 7.52 -21.52
CA GLU A 120 12.71 7.60 -22.03
C GLU A 120 13.33 6.20 -22.03
N LEU A 121 13.88 5.75 -23.16
CA LEU A 121 14.60 4.48 -23.27
C LEU A 121 15.74 4.43 -22.25
N ARG A 122 15.49 3.77 -21.11
CA ARG A 122 16.45 3.70 -20.02
C ARG A 122 17.04 2.30 -19.93
N MET A 123 18.36 2.21 -20.10
CA MET A 123 19.09 0.96 -19.89
C MET A 123 19.09 0.59 -18.39
N ILE A 124 18.60 -0.61 -18.09
CA ILE A 124 18.47 -1.16 -16.72
C ILE A 124 19.50 -2.24 -16.42
N GLY A 125 20.04 -2.89 -17.47
CA GLY A 125 21.00 -3.97 -17.35
C GLY A 125 21.85 -4.15 -18.58
N LEU A 126 22.91 -4.92 -18.44
CA LEU A 126 23.77 -5.39 -19.52
C LEU A 126 23.87 -6.92 -19.43
N PHE A 127 23.64 -7.58 -20.56
CA PHE A 127 23.78 -9.01 -20.70
C PHE A 127 25.00 -9.30 -21.57
N CYS A 128 26.06 -9.81 -20.96
CA CYS A 128 27.32 -10.11 -21.64
C CYS A 128 27.39 -11.59 -21.98
N VAL A 129 27.70 -11.90 -23.23
CA VAL A 129 27.97 -13.24 -23.74
C VAL A 129 29.46 -13.35 -24.02
N HIS A 130 30.15 -14.31 -23.41
CA HIS A 130 31.61 -14.44 -23.45
C HIS A 130 32.07 -15.41 -24.55
N HIS A 131 31.64 -15.12 -25.78
CA HIS A 131 32.19 -15.67 -27.02
C HIS A 131 31.78 -14.75 -28.17
N HIS A 132 32.41 -14.94 -29.32
CA HIS A 132 32.00 -14.27 -30.56
C HIS A 132 30.60 -14.74 -30.99
N VAL A 133 29.65 -13.81 -31.08
CA VAL A 133 28.25 -14.11 -31.42
C VAL A 133 27.99 -13.83 -32.90
N HIS A 134 27.63 -14.85 -33.67
CA HIS A 134 27.31 -14.72 -35.08
C HIS A 134 25.95 -14.01 -35.30
N ALA A 135 25.73 -13.43 -36.49
CA ALA A 135 24.53 -12.64 -36.82
C ALA A 135 23.20 -13.38 -36.55
N GLN A 136 23.15 -14.70 -36.79
CA GLN A 136 21.95 -15.51 -36.53
C GLN A 136 21.65 -15.66 -35.03
N GLU A 137 22.68 -15.67 -34.18
CA GLU A 137 22.55 -15.78 -32.72
C GLU A 137 22.28 -14.42 -32.06
N GLN A 138 22.73 -13.33 -32.67
CA GLN A 138 22.46 -11.97 -32.18
C GLN A 138 20.95 -11.72 -32.03
N ASN A 139 20.15 -12.12 -33.03
CA ASN A 139 18.70 -11.99 -32.98
C ASN A 139 18.07 -12.72 -31.78
N PHE A 140 18.62 -13.89 -31.43
CA PHE A 140 18.16 -14.63 -30.25
C PHE A 140 18.48 -13.86 -28.96
N TYR A 141 19.71 -13.37 -28.79
CA TYR A 141 20.10 -12.69 -27.55
C TYR A 141 19.41 -11.34 -27.38
N VAL A 142 19.10 -10.62 -28.47
CA VAL A 142 18.25 -9.43 -28.42
C VAL A 142 16.87 -9.80 -27.88
N GLN A 143 16.20 -10.80 -28.47
CA GLN A 143 14.89 -11.28 -27.99
C GLN A 143 14.95 -11.78 -26.54
N PHE A 144 16.04 -12.45 -26.16
CA PHE A 144 16.25 -12.93 -24.80
C PHE A 144 16.36 -11.77 -23.81
N CYS A 145 17.11 -10.71 -24.14
CA CYS A 145 17.23 -9.51 -23.33
C CYS A 145 15.91 -8.76 -23.21
N ASP A 146 15.12 -8.68 -24.28
CA ASP A 146 13.77 -8.11 -24.23
C ASP A 146 12.88 -8.87 -23.23
N LYS A 147 12.92 -10.21 -23.25
CA LYS A 147 12.17 -11.02 -22.27
C LYS A 147 12.70 -10.85 -20.85
N ILE A 148 14.02 -10.72 -20.66
CA ILE A 148 14.58 -10.38 -19.34
C ILE A 148 14.01 -9.05 -18.85
N ALA A 149 13.96 -8.02 -19.70
CA ALA A 149 13.48 -6.70 -19.33
C ALA A 149 12.02 -6.72 -18.86
N HIS A 150 11.11 -7.31 -19.65
CA HIS A 150 9.70 -7.42 -19.29
C HIS A 150 9.47 -8.23 -18.01
N LEU A 151 10.17 -9.36 -17.85
CA LEU A 151 10.04 -10.19 -16.65
C LEU A 151 10.61 -9.50 -15.40
N MET A 152 11.70 -8.74 -15.55
CA MET A 152 12.28 -7.98 -14.45
C MET A 152 11.30 -6.92 -13.95
N LEU A 153 10.72 -6.14 -14.87
CA LEU A 153 9.69 -5.15 -14.56
C LEU A 153 8.48 -5.79 -13.88
N LEU A 154 7.94 -6.90 -14.42
CA LEU A 154 6.83 -7.63 -13.82
C LEU A 154 7.14 -8.03 -12.37
N LYS A 155 8.31 -8.60 -12.13
CA LYS A 155 8.73 -9.05 -10.79
C LYS A 155 8.93 -7.89 -9.82
N GLU A 156 9.49 -6.78 -10.28
CA GLU A 156 9.64 -5.57 -9.46
C GLU A 156 8.28 -4.98 -9.08
N THR A 157 7.34 -4.92 -10.01
CA THR A 157 5.96 -4.47 -9.78
C THR A 157 5.24 -5.36 -8.77
N VAL A 158 5.28 -6.69 -8.96
CA VAL A 158 4.68 -7.65 -8.02
C VAL A 158 5.29 -7.48 -6.62
N ARG A 159 6.62 -7.33 -6.53
CA ARG A 159 7.30 -7.14 -5.25
C ARG A 159 6.93 -5.81 -4.59
N SER A 160 6.84 -4.73 -5.36
CA SER A 160 6.40 -3.41 -4.88
C SER A 160 4.98 -3.48 -4.34
N ASN A 161 4.06 -4.10 -5.08
CA ASN A 161 2.68 -4.27 -4.68
C ASN A 161 2.56 -5.13 -3.42
N LYS A 162 3.31 -6.23 -3.30
CA LYS A 162 3.35 -7.04 -2.06
C LYS A 162 3.79 -6.21 -0.85
N LYS A 163 4.80 -5.34 -1.00
CA LYS A 163 5.23 -4.43 0.07
C LYS A 163 4.16 -3.39 0.41
N ARG A 164 3.53 -2.79 -0.61
CA ARG A 164 2.45 -1.81 -0.42
C ARG A 164 1.27 -2.41 0.32
N LEU A 165 0.82 -3.61 -0.07
CA LEU A 165 -0.27 -4.32 0.61
C LEU A 165 0.11 -4.70 2.05
N ALA A 166 1.34 -5.15 2.29
CA ALA A 166 1.81 -5.43 3.65
C ALA A 166 1.83 -4.16 4.52
N PHE A 167 2.27 -3.03 3.95
CA PHE A 167 2.24 -1.73 4.63
C PHE A 167 0.80 -1.31 4.95
N ILE A 168 -0.11 -1.36 3.98
CA ILE A 168 -1.53 -1.05 4.17
C ILE A 168 -2.12 -1.91 5.30
N ASN A 169 -1.91 -3.23 5.25
CA ASN A 169 -2.43 -4.13 6.28
C ASN A 169 -1.88 -3.84 7.69
N THR A 170 -0.63 -3.41 7.78
CA THR A 170 -0.02 -2.99 9.06
C THR A 170 -0.65 -1.70 9.56
N LEU A 171 -0.76 -0.70 8.68
CA LEU A 171 -1.37 0.58 8.99
C LEU A 171 -2.84 0.43 9.44
N VAL A 172 -3.60 -0.46 8.81
CA VAL A 172 -4.99 -0.76 9.19
C VAL A 172 -5.07 -1.37 10.58
N ARG A 173 -4.16 -2.29 10.90
CA ARG A 173 -4.08 -2.88 12.24
C ARG A 173 -3.77 -1.80 13.29
N ASP A 174 -2.80 -0.93 12.99
CA ASP A 174 -2.37 0.13 13.89
C ASP A 174 -3.50 1.14 14.14
N ILE A 175 -4.27 1.50 13.11
CA ILE A 175 -5.45 2.35 13.28
C ILE A 175 -6.51 1.67 14.15
N GLY A 176 -6.77 0.38 13.92
CA GLY A 176 -7.72 -0.38 14.72
C GLY A 176 -7.39 -0.32 16.21
N HIS A 177 -6.12 -0.52 16.57
CA HIS A 177 -5.68 -0.55 17.96
C HIS A 177 -5.41 0.82 18.58
N ASN A 178 -4.94 1.81 17.81
CA ASN A 178 -4.53 3.10 18.35
C ASN A 178 -5.61 4.17 18.26
N ILE A 179 -6.62 4.01 17.40
CA ILE A 179 -7.66 5.00 17.18
C ILE A 179 -9.03 4.41 17.52
N ILE A 180 -9.43 3.33 16.86
CA ILE A 180 -10.81 2.81 16.96
C ILE A 180 -11.10 2.26 18.36
N VAL A 181 -10.27 1.36 18.87
CA VAL A 181 -10.50 0.73 20.19
C VAL A 181 -10.48 1.72 21.35
N PRO A 182 -9.48 2.62 21.48
CA PRO A 182 -9.47 3.65 22.52
C PRO A 182 -10.69 4.58 22.41
N ASN A 183 -11.10 4.93 21.18
CA ASN A 183 -12.27 5.77 20.99
C ASN A 183 -13.57 5.09 21.47
N MET A 184 -13.74 3.80 21.19
CA MET A 184 -14.86 3.04 21.76
C MET A 184 -14.84 3.06 23.30
N HIS A 185 -13.65 2.96 23.90
CA HIS A 185 -13.50 3.03 25.36
C HIS A 185 -13.88 4.41 25.91
N PHE A 186 -13.44 5.51 25.28
CA PHE A 186 -13.83 6.86 25.68
C PHE A 186 -15.34 7.07 25.58
N LYS A 187 -15.99 6.55 24.53
CA LYS A 187 -17.45 6.60 24.40
C LYS A 187 -18.16 5.95 25.59
N LEU A 188 -17.68 4.80 26.06
CA LEU A 188 -18.21 4.14 27.25
C LEU A 188 -17.94 4.93 28.53
N LEU A 189 -16.76 5.53 28.66
CA LEU A 189 -16.42 6.39 29.80
C LEU A 189 -17.35 7.61 29.87
N PHE A 190 -17.58 8.31 28.75
CA PHE A 190 -18.50 9.46 28.73
C PHE A 190 -19.91 9.08 29.14
N LEU A 191 -20.43 7.96 28.63
CA LEU A 191 -21.76 7.44 29.02
C LEU A 191 -21.84 7.10 30.51
N ARG A 192 -20.74 6.60 31.12
CA ARG A 192 -20.69 6.35 32.57
C ARG A 192 -20.63 7.64 33.37
N MET A 193 -19.85 8.62 32.92
CA MET A 193 -19.76 9.93 33.58
C MET A 193 -21.10 10.67 33.56
N GLU A 194 -21.80 10.64 32.42
CA GLU A 194 -23.13 11.24 32.28
C GLU A 194 -24.13 10.62 33.27
N LYS A 195 -24.23 9.29 33.30
CA LYS A 195 -25.05 8.57 34.29
C LYS A 195 -24.69 8.92 35.74
N THR A 196 -23.40 9.08 36.03
CA THR A 196 -22.93 9.40 37.39
C THR A 196 -23.34 10.83 37.77
N LEU A 197 -23.22 11.79 36.86
CA LEU A 197 -23.68 13.16 37.08
C LEU A 197 -25.20 13.24 37.22
N ASP A 198 -25.96 12.44 36.47
CA ASP A 198 -27.42 12.37 36.61
C ASP A 198 -27.83 11.85 37.99
N VAL A 199 -27.19 10.79 38.48
CA VAL A 199 -27.42 10.28 39.83
C VAL A 199 -27.04 11.32 40.89
N LEU A 200 -25.93 12.04 40.68
CA LEU A 200 -25.47 13.07 41.61
C LEU A 200 -26.44 14.26 41.65
N ARG A 201 -26.97 14.67 40.49
CA ARG A 201 -28.02 15.68 40.39
C ARG A 201 -29.29 15.24 41.12
N GLN A 202 -29.77 14.02 40.88
CA GLN A 202 -30.93 13.47 41.59
C GLN A 202 -30.73 13.41 43.11
N LYS A 203 -29.51 13.12 43.59
CA LYS A 203 -29.19 13.14 45.02
C LYS A 203 -29.21 14.56 45.59
N ILE A 204 -28.68 15.54 44.87
CA ILE A 204 -28.74 16.96 45.23
C ILE A 204 -30.20 17.43 45.30
N ASP A 205 -31.02 17.08 44.31
CA ASP A 205 -32.44 17.45 44.26
C ASP A 205 -33.27 16.81 45.38
N ARG A 206 -32.80 15.67 45.94
CA ARG A 206 -33.44 14.95 47.06
C ARG A 206 -32.99 15.43 48.45
N PHE A 207 -32.03 16.35 48.56
CA PHE A 207 -31.71 16.95 49.87
C PHE A 207 -32.91 17.79 50.34
N SER A 208 -33.70 17.23 51.26
CA SER A 208 -34.86 17.88 51.89
C SER A 208 -34.45 19.12 52.71
N PRO A 209 -35.34 20.11 52.91
CA PRO A 209 -35.02 21.38 53.59
C PRO A 209 -35.07 21.31 55.13
N ASP A 210 -34.72 20.20 55.76
CA ASP A 210 -34.71 20.11 57.23
C ASP A 210 -33.35 20.52 57.84
N ILE A 211 -33.23 21.83 58.05
CA ILE A 211 -32.58 22.64 59.11
C ILE A 211 -31.34 22.07 59.87
N SER A 212 -30.19 22.78 59.82
CA SER A 212 -29.65 23.53 60.99
C SER A 212 -28.31 24.29 60.80
N GLU A 213 -27.50 24.07 59.76
CA GLU A 213 -26.17 24.73 59.68
C GLU A 213 -26.04 25.70 58.48
N VAL A 214 -25.42 26.87 58.72
CA VAL A 214 -25.19 27.92 57.71
C VAL A 214 -24.34 27.40 56.54
N GLU A 215 -23.41 26.49 56.81
CA GLU A 215 -22.56 25.85 55.80
C GLU A 215 -23.36 25.00 54.82
N ASP A 216 -24.43 24.34 55.28
CA ASP A 216 -25.32 23.51 54.46
C ASP A 216 -26.14 24.35 53.46
N VAL A 217 -26.49 25.58 53.83
CA VAL A 217 -27.20 26.52 52.95
C VAL A 217 -26.27 27.01 51.83
N VAL A 218 -25.00 27.27 52.15
CA VAL A 218 -23.98 27.70 51.16
C VAL A 218 -23.68 26.57 50.19
N LEU A 219 -23.46 25.35 50.69
CA LEU A 219 -23.23 24.17 49.86
C LEU A 219 -24.43 23.89 48.93
N LYS A 220 -25.66 23.99 49.43
CA LYS A 220 -26.89 23.84 48.62
C LYS A 220 -27.04 24.87 47.51
N ARG A 221 -26.48 26.08 47.68
CA ARG A 221 -26.53 27.13 46.65
C ARG A 221 -25.41 26.99 45.61
N MET A 222 -24.25 26.46 46.01
CA MET A 222 -23.08 26.31 45.14
C MET A 222 -23.04 25.00 44.35
N LEU A 223 -23.56 23.89 44.90
CA LEU A 223 -23.50 22.56 44.27
C LEU A 223 -24.34 22.44 42.97
N PRO A 224 -25.61 22.90 42.91
CA PRO A 224 -26.40 22.80 41.69
C PRO A 224 -25.79 23.50 40.46
N PRO A 225 -25.28 24.75 40.54
CA PRO A 225 -24.65 25.39 39.39
C PRO A 225 -23.34 24.71 39.00
N LEU A 226 -22.53 24.23 39.95
CA LEU A 226 -21.30 23.46 39.66
C LEU A 226 -21.60 22.15 38.92
N VAL A 227 -22.64 21.42 39.33
CA VAL A 227 -23.04 20.17 38.68
C VAL A 227 -23.63 20.42 37.30
N THR A 228 -24.33 21.54 37.13
CA THR A 228 -24.86 21.96 35.82
C THR A 228 -23.71 22.31 34.87
N ASP A 229 -22.73 23.08 35.34
CA ASP A 229 -21.53 23.44 34.56
C ASP A 229 -20.71 22.19 34.17
N LEU A 230 -20.48 21.26 35.11
CA LEU A 230 -19.83 19.98 34.82
C LEU A 230 -20.60 19.15 33.76
N HIS A 231 -21.94 19.19 33.82
CA HIS A 231 -22.78 18.53 32.83
C HIS A 231 -22.65 19.16 31.44
N GLU A 232 -22.63 20.49 31.36
CA GLU A 232 -22.45 21.21 30.10
C GLU A 232 -21.06 20.98 29.52
N GLN A 233 -20.01 20.99 30.35
CA GLN A 233 -18.65 20.68 29.93
C GLN A 233 -18.54 19.24 29.41
N LEU A 234 -19.12 18.26 30.12
CA LEU A 234 -19.13 16.87 29.68
C LEU A 234 -19.85 16.70 28.35
N ARG A 235 -21.03 17.31 28.16
CA ARG A 235 -21.74 17.29 26.87
C ARG A 235 -20.92 17.94 25.77
N GLY A 236 -20.25 19.06 26.06
CA GLY A 236 -19.37 19.74 25.11
C GLY A 236 -18.19 18.87 24.67
N ILE A 237 -17.56 18.14 25.59
CA ILE A 237 -16.48 17.18 25.29
C ILE A 237 -17.03 15.99 24.50
N MET A 238 -18.14 15.40 24.94
CA MET A 238 -18.74 14.24 24.30
C MET A 238 -19.19 14.54 22.86
N SER A 239 -19.77 15.72 22.63
CA SER A 239 -20.16 16.18 21.29
C SER A 239 -18.95 16.29 20.35
N ARG A 240 -17.88 16.99 20.78
CA ARG A 240 -16.63 17.12 20.00
C ARG A 240 -15.96 15.77 19.74
N PHE A 241 -15.99 14.89 20.73
CA PHE A 241 -15.45 13.54 20.63
C PHE A 241 -16.25 12.69 19.64
N GLN A 242 -17.58 12.68 19.74
CA GLN A 242 -18.45 11.92 18.82
C GLN A 242 -18.26 12.38 17.38
N GLN A 243 -18.16 13.68 17.14
CA GLN A 243 -17.91 14.25 15.81
C GLN A 243 -16.57 13.78 15.23
N SER A 244 -15.51 13.70 16.05
CA SER A 244 -14.18 13.28 15.60
C SER A 244 -14.06 11.75 15.46
N SER A 245 -14.71 11.00 16.35
CA SER A 245 -14.63 9.53 16.39
C SER A 245 -15.44 8.86 15.27
N LEU A 246 -16.64 9.35 14.99
CA LEU A 246 -17.50 8.80 13.91
C LEU A 246 -16.83 8.90 12.54
N PHE A 247 -16.08 9.98 12.32
CA PHE A 247 -15.29 10.18 11.11
C PHE A 247 -14.16 9.15 10.99
N LEU A 248 -13.33 9.03 12.03
CA LEU A 248 -12.18 8.11 12.02
C LEU A 248 -12.62 6.65 11.93
N GLU A 249 -13.69 6.28 12.63
CA GLU A 249 -14.28 4.95 12.58
C GLU A 249 -14.84 4.62 11.19
N SER A 250 -15.34 5.60 10.45
CA SER A 250 -15.94 5.37 9.13
C SER A 250 -14.92 5.42 8.00
N LEU A 251 -13.96 6.33 8.06
CA LEU A 251 -12.92 6.47 7.02
C LEU A 251 -11.90 5.33 7.11
N LEU A 252 -11.60 4.87 8.31
CA LEU A 252 -10.52 3.91 8.54
C LEU A 252 -11.00 2.50 8.84
N ARG A 253 -12.19 2.13 8.34
CA ARG A 253 -12.70 0.76 8.48
C ARG A 253 -11.78 -0.22 7.78
N ARG A 254 -11.44 -1.30 8.49
CA ARG A 254 -10.62 -2.40 7.98
C ARG A 254 -11.12 -2.94 6.64
N SER A 255 -12.44 -3.04 6.44
CA SER A 255 -13.01 -3.59 5.22
C SER A 255 -12.73 -2.76 3.96
N HIS A 256 -12.54 -1.43 4.08
CA HIS A 256 -12.16 -0.58 2.94
C HIS A 256 -10.82 -0.99 2.34
N PHE A 257 -9.89 -1.35 3.20
CA PHE A 257 -8.53 -1.69 2.82
C PHE A 257 -8.41 -3.15 2.39
N GLU A 258 -9.17 -4.06 3.01
CA GLU A 258 -9.21 -5.46 2.59
C GLU A 258 -9.84 -5.63 1.19
N LYS A 259 -10.88 -4.84 0.88
CA LYS A 259 -11.56 -4.87 -0.43
C LYS A 259 -10.88 -3.97 -1.48
N GLY A 260 -10.03 -3.03 -1.05
CA GLY A 260 -9.34 -2.09 -1.93
C GLY A 260 -10.22 -0.95 -2.47
N HIS A 261 -11.42 -0.78 -1.92
CA HIS A 261 -12.37 0.28 -2.23
C HIS A 261 -13.26 0.57 -1.02
N TYR A 262 -13.96 1.71 -1.01
CA TYR A 262 -14.93 2.00 0.06
C TYR A 262 -16.03 0.93 0.10
N ASP A 263 -16.28 0.46 1.31
CA ASP A 263 -17.21 -0.61 1.66
C ASP A 263 -18.35 0.01 2.48
N LEU A 264 -19.35 0.50 1.76
CA LEU A 264 -20.39 1.35 2.33
C LEU A 264 -21.27 0.53 3.27
N ALA A 265 -21.40 0.97 4.53
CA ALA A 265 -22.38 0.41 5.46
C ALA A 265 -23.66 1.24 5.35
N LEU A 266 -24.46 0.97 4.32
CA LEU A 266 -25.72 1.65 4.08
C LEU A 266 -26.71 1.34 5.21
N ARG A 267 -27.23 2.39 5.84
CA ARG A 267 -28.26 2.29 6.88
C ARG A 267 -29.29 3.41 6.71
N PRO A 268 -30.56 3.18 7.07
CA PRO A 268 -31.55 4.24 7.10
C PRO A 268 -31.09 5.35 8.04
N CYS A 269 -30.97 6.56 7.52
CA CYS A 269 -30.48 7.70 8.29
C CYS A 269 -31.36 8.93 8.13
N LYS A 270 -31.40 9.74 9.19
CA LYS A 270 -32.04 11.04 9.19
C LYS A 270 -31.05 12.09 8.72
N PHE A 271 -31.15 12.47 7.45
CA PHE A 271 -30.11 13.21 6.75
C PHE A 271 -29.81 14.58 7.39
N LYS A 272 -30.82 15.32 7.84
CA LYS A 272 -30.61 16.62 8.49
C LYS A 272 -30.04 16.47 9.89
N SER A 273 -30.70 15.70 10.76
CA SER A 273 -30.30 15.61 12.17
C SER A 273 -29.02 14.81 12.40
N GLN A 274 -28.70 13.82 11.54
CA GLN A 274 -27.54 12.95 11.74
C GLN A 274 -26.32 13.35 10.90
N ILE A 275 -26.50 14.13 9.81
CA ILE A 275 -25.40 14.48 8.89
C ILE A 275 -25.21 16.00 8.83
N ILE A 276 -26.23 16.76 8.42
CA ILE A 276 -26.09 18.21 8.16
C ILE A 276 -25.91 19.03 9.44
N GLU A 277 -26.83 18.92 10.40
CA GLU A 277 -26.81 19.73 11.63
C GLU A 277 -25.53 19.54 12.46
N PRO A 278 -24.98 18.32 12.62
CA PRO A 278 -23.68 18.14 13.28
C PRO A 278 -22.54 18.94 12.61
N GLN A 279 -22.49 18.98 11.28
CA GLN A 279 -21.44 19.74 10.58
C GLN A 279 -21.66 21.26 10.70
N LEU A 280 -22.90 21.74 10.56
CA LEU A 280 -23.20 23.16 10.74
C LEU A 280 -22.88 23.63 12.15
N ASN A 281 -23.20 22.84 13.17
CA ASN A 281 -22.85 23.15 14.56
C ASN A 281 -21.33 23.18 14.77
N ARG A 282 -20.58 22.29 14.12
CA ARG A 282 -19.11 22.25 14.18
C ARG A 282 -18.49 23.52 13.61
N PHE A 283 -18.95 23.98 12.44
CA PHE A 283 -18.39 25.17 11.78
C PHE A 283 -19.07 26.47 12.20
N ARG A 284 -20.05 26.43 13.10
CA ARG A 284 -20.88 27.59 13.47
C ARG A 284 -20.06 28.80 13.91
N VAL A 285 -19.04 28.58 14.75
CA VAL A 285 -18.17 29.66 15.25
C VAL A 285 -17.43 30.32 14.08
N PHE A 286 -16.80 29.51 13.23
CA PHE A 286 -16.06 29.98 12.05
C PHE A 286 -16.98 30.72 11.05
N LEU A 287 -18.17 30.19 10.79
CA LEU A 287 -19.15 30.81 9.89
C LEU A 287 -19.62 32.17 10.42
N LEU A 288 -19.88 32.27 11.72
CA LEU A 288 -20.28 33.53 12.37
C LEU A 288 -19.15 34.57 12.34
N GLU A 289 -17.91 34.17 12.57
CA GLU A 289 -16.73 35.04 12.47
C GLU A 289 -16.54 35.61 11.06
N GLN A 290 -16.96 34.86 10.04
CA GLN A 290 -16.94 35.29 8.63
C GLN A 290 -18.21 36.05 8.21
N GLY A 291 -19.16 36.29 9.12
CA GLY A 291 -20.42 36.97 8.83
C GLY A 291 -21.40 36.14 7.98
N ILE A 292 -21.21 34.82 7.90
CA ILE A 292 -22.02 33.91 7.10
C ILE A 292 -23.21 33.40 7.93
N ALA A 293 -24.43 33.71 7.49
CA ALA A 293 -25.66 33.19 8.07
C ALA A 293 -26.14 31.94 7.31
N VAL A 294 -26.34 30.83 8.03
CA VAL A 294 -26.93 29.60 7.46
C VAL A 294 -28.37 29.48 7.92
N GLN A 295 -29.29 29.38 6.98
CA GLN A 295 -30.72 29.15 7.24
C GLN A 295 -31.19 27.93 6.45
N ILE A 296 -32.01 27.10 7.10
CA ILE A 296 -32.75 26.03 6.42
C ILE A 296 -34.15 26.60 6.15
N ALA A 297 -34.60 26.51 4.89
CA ALA A 297 -35.91 27.01 4.51
C ALA A 297 -37.01 26.31 5.34
N PRO A 298 -37.97 27.07 5.92
CA PRO A 298 -38.91 26.57 6.92
C PRO A 298 -39.93 25.54 6.38
N ASP A 299 -40.13 25.52 5.06
CA ASP A 299 -40.97 24.59 4.32
C ASP A 299 -40.31 23.23 4.09
N VAL A 300 -38.98 23.12 4.25
CA VAL A 300 -38.22 21.89 3.92
C VAL A 300 -38.07 20.99 5.14
N HIS A 301 -38.77 19.84 5.13
CA HIS A 301 -38.73 18.85 6.21
C HIS A 301 -37.84 17.66 5.83
N ILE A 302 -36.53 17.93 5.64
CA ILE A 302 -35.51 16.97 5.17
C ILE A 302 -35.63 15.58 5.81
N ASP A 303 -35.73 15.47 7.14
CA ASP A 303 -35.77 14.17 7.82
C ASP A 303 -37.09 13.39 7.65
N ARG A 304 -38.16 14.05 7.22
CA ARG A 304 -39.47 13.43 6.94
C ARG A 304 -39.62 13.10 5.46
N ASP A 305 -39.17 14.02 4.62
CA ASP A 305 -39.36 13.98 3.17
C ASP A 305 -38.31 13.12 2.47
N ILE A 306 -37.11 13.01 3.06
CA ILE A 306 -35.98 12.27 2.50
C ILE A 306 -35.72 11.02 3.34
N ARG A 307 -35.91 9.85 2.72
CA ARG A 307 -35.48 8.56 3.25
C ARG A 307 -34.36 8.03 2.37
N LEU A 308 -33.14 8.11 2.88
CA LEU A 308 -31.95 7.62 2.20
C LEU A 308 -31.21 6.63 3.09
N ASP A 309 -30.80 5.53 2.46
CA ASP A 309 -29.84 4.62 3.05
C ASP A 309 -28.45 5.13 2.69
N ALA A 310 -27.68 5.54 3.68
CA ALA A 310 -26.36 6.10 3.48
C ALA A 310 -25.38 5.61 4.55
N ASP A 311 -24.09 5.68 4.23
CA ASP A 311 -23.04 5.58 5.23
C ASP A 311 -22.89 6.93 5.92
N VAL A 312 -23.46 7.06 7.11
CA VAL A 312 -23.55 8.33 7.85
C VAL A 312 -22.18 8.99 8.03
N GLY A 313 -21.14 8.21 8.29
CA GLY A 313 -19.81 8.77 8.53
C GLY A 313 -19.13 9.29 7.26
N LEU A 314 -19.19 8.52 6.16
CA LEU A 314 -18.63 8.96 4.87
C LEU A 314 -19.41 10.13 4.28
N MET A 315 -20.75 10.12 4.39
CA MET A 315 -21.56 11.25 3.92
C MET A 315 -21.34 12.52 4.77
N SER A 316 -21.15 12.36 6.09
CA SER A 316 -20.76 13.47 6.97
C SER A 316 -19.43 14.09 6.58
N GLN A 317 -18.48 13.29 6.09
CA GLN A 317 -17.22 13.81 5.56
C GLN A 317 -17.43 14.62 4.28
N VAL A 318 -18.26 14.15 3.35
CA VAL A 318 -18.55 14.88 2.10
C VAL A 318 -19.15 16.26 2.40
N PHE A 319 -20.03 16.36 3.40
CA PHE A 319 -20.61 17.64 3.83
C PHE A 319 -19.65 18.54 4.61
N ALA A 320 -18.64 17.95 5.28
CA ALA A 320 -17.67 18.71 6.06
C ALA A 320 -16.56 19.32 5.22
N ASN A 321 -16.24 18.69 4.08
CA ASN A 321 -15.30 19.19 3.08
C ASN A 321 -15.93 20.31 2.25
#